data_AF-A0A938L020-F1
#
_entry.id   AF-A0A938L020-F1
#
_cell.length_a   1.000
_cell.length_b   1.000
_cell.length_c   1.000
_cell.angle_alpha   90.00
_cell.angle_beta   90.00
_cell.angle_gamma   90.00
#
_symmetry.space_group_name_H-M   'P 1'
#
loop_
_entity.id
_entity.type
_entity.pdbx_description
1 polymer ?
#
loop_
_entity_poly.entity_id
_entity_poly.type
_entity_poly.pdbx_seq_one_letter_code
_entity_poly.pdbx_strand_id
1 'polypeptide(L)' 'DRLCRRLAVLDHGRVIRQGSPRELKSSIGDPERVTLEDVFLSLTGRSLRG' A
#
# COMPACT_ATOMS: atom_id res chain seq x y z
N ASP A 1 15.07 6.61 1.10
CA ASP A 1 13.74 6.03 0.73
C ASP A 1 13.39 6.09 -0.76
N ARG A 2 14.36 5.94 -1.69
CA ARG A 2 14.13 6.11 -3.15
C ARG A 2 14.59 4.92 -4.01
N LEU A 3 14.76 3.75 -3.41
CA LEU A 3 15.31 2.57 -4.10
C LEU A 3 14.24 1.57 -4.58
N CYS A 4 13.00 1.63 -4.07
CA CYS A 4 11.95 0.70 -4.47
C CYS A 4 11.22 1.21 -5.71
N ARG A 5 11.47 0.56 -6.86
CA ARG A 5 10.72 0.81 -8.10
C ARG A 5 9.32 0.19 -8.07
N ARG A 6 9.14 -0.88 -7.28
CA ARG A 6 7.89 -1.62 -7.12
C ARG A 6 7.78 -2.15 -5.69
N LEU A 7 6.56 -2.20 -5.19
CA LEU A 7 6.16 -2.70 -3.88
C LEU A 7 5.04 -3.73 -4.08
N ALA A 8 4.95 -4.68 -3.16
CA ALA A 8 3.86 -5.64 -3.08
C ALA A 8 3.24 -5.61 -1.69
N VAL A 9 1.91 -5.62 -1.63
CA VAL A 9 1.15 -5.80 -0.39
C VAL A 9 0.84 -7.28 -0.26
N LEU A 10 1.28 -7.86 0.85
CA LEU A 10 1.14 -9.26 1.19
C LEU A 10 0.10 -9.41 2.31
N ASP A 11 -0.81 -10.36 2.16
CA ASP A 11 -1.75 -10.78 3.21
C ASP A 11 -1.84 -12.31 3.22
N HIS A 12 -1.75 -12.91 4.40
CA HIS A 12 -1.74 -14.38 4.58
C HIS A 12 -0.79 -15.14 3.62
N GLY A 13 0.41 -14.60 3.40
CA GLY A 13 1.41 -15.21 2.51
C GLY A 13 1.11 -15.10 1.02
N ARG A 14 0.12 -14.30 0.62
CA ARG A 14 -0.27 -14.07 -0.77
C ARG A 14 -0.13 -12.60 -1.13
N VAL A 15 0.35 -12.32 -2.35
CA VAL A 15 0.37 -10.96 -2.90
C VAL A 15 -1.05 -10.58 -3.32
N ILE A 16 -1.62 -9.56 -2.69
CA ILE A 16 -2.97 -9.05 -3.00
C ILE A 16 -2.96 -7.81 -3.90
N ARG A 17 -1.82 -7.09 -3.92
CA ARG A 17 -1.58 -5.93 -4.78
C ARG A 17 -0.09 -5.74 -5.02
N GLN A 18 0.28 -5.21 -6.19
CA GLN A 18 1.65 -4.81 -6.48
C GLN A 18 1.67 -3.61 -7.43
N GLY A 19 2.69 -2.77 -7.32
CA GLY A 19 2.83 -1.56 -8.13
C GLY A 19 3.91 -0.64 -7.56
N SER A 20 4.18 0.46 -8.24
CA SER A 20 4.93 1.58 -7.68
C SER A 20 4.19 2.17 -6.47
N PRO A 21 4.88 2.86 -5.56
CA PRO A 21 4.22 3.53 -4.43
C PRO A 21 3.10 4.47 -4.88
N ARG A 22 3.30 5.17 -6.00
CA ARG A 22 2.30 6.09 -6.56
C ARG A 22 1.04 5.35 -7.02
N GLU A 23 1.20 4.26 -7.78
CA GLU A 23 0.05 3.46 -8.24
C GLU A 23 -0.74 2.88 -7.07
N LEU A 24 -0.04 2.38 -6.04
CA LEU A 24 -0.68 1.82 -4.85
C LEU A 24 -1.48 2.89 -4.10
N LYS A 25 -0.92 4.07 -3.87
CA LYS A 25 -1.64 5.17 -3.21
C LYS A 25 -2.80 5.70 -4.06
N SER A 26 -2.59 5.86 -5.36
CA SER A 26 -3.64 6.27 -6.31
C SER A 26 -4.82 5.32 -6.38
N SER A 27 -4.64 4.05 -5.98
CA SER A 27 -5.74 3.08 -5.94
C SER A 27 -6.77 3.34 -4.84
N ILE A 28 -6.45 4.21 -3.87
CA ILE A 28 -7.35 4.54 -2.76
C ILE A 28 -7.58 6.05 -2.55
N GLY A 29 -6.81 6.93 -3.22
CA GLY A 29 -7.01 8.38 -3.12
C GLY A 29 -5.89 9.20 -3.76
N ASP A 30 -5.78 10.46 -3.35
CA ASP A 30 -4.72 11.37 -3.81
C ASP A 30 -3.35 10.88 -3.31
N PRO A 31 -2.41 10.50 -4.20
CA PRO A 31 -1.12 9.92 -3.82
C PRO A 31 -0.21 10.86 -3.00
N GLU A 32 -0.48 12.17 -3.02
CA GLU A 32 0.26 13.14 -2.21
C GLU A 32 -0.30 13.27 -0.78
N ARG A 33 -1.53 12.81 -0.54
CA ARG A 33 -2.21 12.88 0.76
C ARG A 33 -2.35 11.51 1.44
N VAL A 34 -2.22 10.45 0.67
CA VAL A 34 -2.33 9.06 1.11
C VAL A 34 -0.95 8.48 1.43
N THR A 35 -0.87 7.72 2.52
CA THR A 35 0.33 6.98 2.92
C THR A 35 0.28 5.52 2.46
N LEU A 36 1.42 4.82 2.48
CA LEU A 36 1.44 3.37 2.23
C LEU A 36 0.78 2.59 3.37
N GLU A 37 0.72 3.17 4.57
CA GLU A 37 -0.02 2.60 5.69
C GLU A 37 -1.51 2.59 5.38
N ASP A 38 -2.09 3.71 4.95
CA ASP A 38 -3.51 3.78 4.53
C ASP A 38 -3.85 2.72 3.47
N VAL A 39 -2.95 2.51 2.51
CA VAL A 39 -3.08 1.46 1.48
C VAL A 39 -3.13 0.08 2.13
N PHE A 40 -2.22 -0.21 3.07
CA PHE A 40 -2.21 -1.48 3.78
C PHE A 40 -3.49 -1.70 4.58
N LEU A 41 -3.97 -0.69 5.31
CA LEU A 41 -5.21 -0.75 6.07
C LEU A 41 -6.41 -1.02 5.16
N SER A 42 -6.50 -0.30 4.04
CA SER A 42 -7.58 -0.44 3.05
C SER A 42 -7.60 -1.82 2.40
N LEU A 43 -6.43 -2.38 2.05
CA LEU A 43 -6.32 -3.66 1.34
C LEU A 43 -6.43 -4.88 2.24
N THR A 44 -6.01 -4.78 3.51
CA THR A 44 -6.03 -5.92 4.45
C THR A 44 -7.21 -5.89 5.43
N GLY A 45 -7.92 -4.76 5.53
CA GLY A 45 -9.00 -4.57 6.50
C GLY A 45 -8.53 -4.59 7.96
N ARG A 46 -7.21 -4.54 8.21
CA ARG A 46 -6.62 -4.52 9.55
C ARG A 46 -6.37 -3.07 9.94
N SER A 47 -6.81 -2.64 11.13
CA SER A 47 -6.25 -1.43 11.74
C SER A 47 -4.89 -1.79 12.34
N LEU A 48 -3.80 -1.23 11.81
CA LEU A 48 -2.52 -1.16 12.51
C LEU A 48 -2.71 -0.15 13.65
N ARG A 49 -3.25 -0.61 14.79
CA ARG A 49 -3.15 0.16 16.04
C ARG A 49 -1.79 -0.15 16.65
N GLY A 50 -0.88 0.80 16.56
CA GLY A 50 0.39 0.87 17.29
C GLY A 50 0.48 2.23 17.97
#